data_AF-I3CU27-F1
#
_entry.id   AF-I3CU27-F1
#
_cell.length_a   1.000
_cell.length_b   1.000
_cell.length_c   1.000
_cell.angle_alpha   90.00
_cell.angle_beta   90.00
_cell.angle_gamma   90.00
#
_symmetry.space_group_name_H-M   'P 1'
#
loop_
_entity.id
_entity.type
_entity.pdbx_description
1 polymer ?
#
loop_
_entity_poly.entity_id
_entity_poly.type
_entity_poly.pdbx_seq_one_letter_code
_entity_poly.pdbx_strand_id
1 'polypeptide(L)' 'MAVCSTTFDDVCRGCGRTVDEVAQWVFMDKEQREVVWQRILAEGYPRRNY' A
#
# COMPACT_ATOMS: atom_id res chain seq x y z
N MET A 1 4.43 3.83 16.08
CA MET A 1 4.85 2.69 15.23
C MET A 1 3.67 2.28 14.39
N ALA A 2 3.70 2.46 13.07
CA ALA A 2 2.67 1.89 12.21
C ALA A 2 3.03 0.41 12.01
N VAL A 3 2.32 -0.48 12.70
CA VAL A 3 2.45 -1.92 12.45
C VAL A 3 1.83 -2.18 11.08
N CYS A 4 2.63 -2.68 10.15
CA CYS A 4 2.15 -3.11 8.84
C CYS A 4 1.32 -4.39 9.04
N SER A 5 -0.01 -4.28 9.03
CA SER A 5 -0.92 -5.43 9.18
C SER A 5 -1.17 -6.18 7.87
N THR A 6 -0.23 -6.10 6.91
CA THR A 6 -0.37 -6.75 5.60
C THR A 6 -0.68 -8.23 5.72
N THR A 7 -0.22 -8.92 6.77
CA THR A 7 -0.46 -10.36 6.92
C THR A 7 -1.86 -10.73 7.46
N PHE A 8 -2.68 -9.76 7.89
CA PHE A 8 -3.97 -10.01 8.56
C PHE A 8 -5.17 -9.35 7.90
N ASP A 9 -4.97 -8.23 7.19
CA ASP A 9 -6.02 -7.49 6.49
C ASP A 9 -5.73 -7.50 4.96
N ASP A 10 -6.78 -7.51 4.12
CA ASP A 10 -6.62 -7.41 2.66
C ASP A 10 -5.89 -6.12 2.23
N VAL A 11 -6.04 -5.03 3.01
CA VAL A 11 -5.37 -3.74 2.82
C VAL A 11 -4.69 -3.28 4.11
N CYS A 12 -3.41 -2.95 4.00
CA CYS A 12 -2.57 -2.39 5.06
C CYS A 12 -3.15 -1.09 5.64
N ARG A 13 -3.60 -1.08 6.89
CA ARG A 13 -4.12 0.14 7.54
C ARG A 13 -3.08 1.23 7.79
N GLY A 14 -1.79 0.92 7.72
CA GLY A 14 -0.72 1.93 7.81
C GLY A 14 -0.35 2.55 6.47
N CYS A 15 -0.26 1.72 5.43
CA CYS A 15 0.38 2.03 4.15
C CYS A 15 -0.57 2.01 2.95
N GLY A 16 -1.80 1.52 3.11
CA GLY A 16 -2.81 1.45 2.04
C GLY A 16 -2.55 0.38 0.97
N ARG A 17 -1.47 -0.40 1.07
CA ARG A 17 -1.15 -1.46 0.10
C ARG A 17 -1.80 -2.79 0.44
N THR A 18 -2.21 -3.52 -0.59
CA THR A 18 -2.62 -4.92 -0.48
C THR A 18 -1.41 -5.84 -0.36
N VAL A 19 -1.64 -7.08 0.09
CA VAL A 19 -0.59 -8.12 0.13
C VAL A 19 -0.02 -8.39 -1.26
N ASP A 20 -0.89 -8.46 -2.26
CA ASP A 20 -0.50 -8.74 -3.64
C ASP A 20 0.42 -7.64 -4.17
N GLU A 21 0.07 -6.36 -3.96
CA GLU A 21 0.91 -5.22 -4.35
C GLU A 21 2.28 -5.22 -3.67
N VAL A 22 2.36 -5.70 -2.42
CA VAL A 22 3.65 -5.80 -1.70
C VAL A 22 4.46 -7.00 -2.19
N ALA A 23 3.82 -8.14 -2.44
CA ALA A 23 4.48 -9.35 -2.94
C ALA A 23 4.96 -9.19 -4.39
N GLN A 24 4.15 -8.54 -5.24
CA GLN A 24 4.42 -8.30 -6.64
C GLN A 24 5.29 -7.04 -6.88
N TRP A 25 5.52 -6.19 -5.88
CA TRP A 25 6.19 -4.89 -6.04
C TRP A 25 7.51 -4.95 -6.84
N VAL A 26 8.29 -6.01 -6.61
CA VAL A 26 9.58 -6.24 -7.27
C VAL A 26 9.44 -6.56 -8.76
N PHE A 27 8.32 -7.20 -9.14
CA PHE A 27 7.96 -7.59 -10.50
C PHE A 27 7.12 -6.55 -11.23
N MET A 28 6.57 -5.56 -10.51
CA MET A 28 5.77 -4.50 -11.11
C MET A 28 6.62 -3.54 -11.94
N ASP A 29 6.10 -3.18 -13.11
CA ASP A 29 6.62 -2.12 -13.95
C ASP A 29 6.32 -0.73 -13.36
N LYS A 30 7.02 0.28 -13.88
CA LYS A 30 6.89 1.66 -13.39
C LYS A 30 5.44 2.17 -13.45
N GLU A 31 4.72 1.86 -14.52
CA GLU A 31 3.32 2.24 -14.71
C GLU A 31 2.40 1.59 -13.66
N GLN A 32 2.61 0.30 -13.39
CA GLN A 32 1.86 -0.42 -12.35
C GLN A 32 2.12 0.20 -10.97
N ARG A 33 3.38 0.51 -10.66
CA ARG A 33 3.74 1.19 -9.41
C ARG A 33 3.11 2.58 -9.29
N GLU A 34 2.99 3.32 -10.39
CA GLU A 34 2.31 4.61 -10.42
C GLU A 34 0.81 4.49 -10.15
N VAL A 35 0.14 3.50 -10.74
CA VAL A 35 -1.29 3.24 -10.45
C VAL A 35 -1.51 2.96 -8.96
N VAL A 36 -0.68 2.09 -8.37
CA VAL A 36 -0.71 1.81 -6.92
C VAL A 36 -0.50 3.10 -6.10
N TRP A 37 0.44 3.95 -6.53
CA TRP A 37 0.72 5.21 -5.85
C TRP A 37 -0.46 6.20 -5.92
N GLN A 38 -1.07 6.36 -7.10
CA GLN A 38 -2.25 7.21 -7.29
C GLN A 38 -3.41 6.74 -6.40
N ARG A 39 -3.63 5.42 -6.32
CA ARG A 39 -4.66 4.83 -5.46
C ARG A 39 -4.43 5.14 -3.98
N ILE A 40 -3.22 4.87 -3.47
CA ILE A 40 -2.84 5.11 -2.07
C ILE A 40 -3.03 6.59 -1.69
N LEU A 41 -2.61 7.50 -2.57
CA LEU A 41 -2.78 8.94 -2.36
C LEU A 41 -4.26 9.36 -2.37
N ALA A 42 -5.05 8.83 -3.30
CA ALA A 42 -6.49 9.10 -3.38
C ALA A 42 -7.27 8.59 -2.15
N GLU A 43 -6.85 7.47 -1.58
CA GLU A 43 -7.40 6.92 -0.33
C GLU A 43 -6.95 7.68 0.94
N GLY A 44 -5.98 8.60 0.81
CA GLY A 44 -5.47 9.41 1.92
C GLY A 44 -4.44 8.71 2.79
N TYR A 45 -3.70 7.75 2.23
CA TYR A 45 -2.58 7.09 2.88
C TYR A 45 -1.24 7.77 2.55
N PRO A 46 -0.22 7.65 3.43
CA PRO A 46 -0.29 7.05 4.76
C PRO A 46 -1.01 7.98 5.75
N ARG A 47 -1.98 7.43 6.49
CA ARG A 47 -2.69 8.15 7.55
C ARG A 47 -1.67 8.45 8.67
N ARG A 48 -1.07 9.64 8.66
CA ARG A 48 -0.27 10.13 9.79
C ARG A 48 -1.23 10.33 10.97
N ASN A 49 -1.33 9.34 11.84
CA ASN A 49 -1.80 9.59 13.20
C ASN A 49 -0.79 10.54 13.85
N TYR A 50 -1.24 11.77 14.14
CA TYR A 50 -0.59 12.65 15.11
C TYR A 50 -0.89 12.15 16.52
#